data_AF-A0A8B6J4L2-F1
#
_entry.id   AF-A0A8B6J4L2-F1
#
_cell.length_a   1.000
_cell.length_b   1.000
_cell.length_c   1.000
_cell.angle_alpha   90.00
_cell.angle_beta   90.00
_cell.angle_gamma   90.00
#
_symmetry.space_group_name_H-M   'P 1'
#
loop_
_entity.id
_entity.type
_entity.pdbx_description
1 polymer ?
#
loop_
_entity_poly.entity_id
_entity_poly.type
_entity_poly.pdbx_seq_one_letter_code
_entity_poly.pdbx_strand_id
1 'polypeptide(L)' 'MPRVIRAFKDKVTKVVYEVGDIYSGDRVEFLTEGGVLEPSVDFDKLKVSEIKIKLDELSIEYDAKLKKSELLKLLKQTIG' A
#
# COMPACT_ATOMS: atom_id res chain seq x y z
N MET A 1 -1.97 9.33 -2.16
CA MET A 1 -3.22 9.02 -2.88
C MET A 1 -3.04 7.64 -3.50
N PRO A 2 -3.97 6.70 -3.26
CA PRO A 2 -3.84 5.33 -3.73
C PRO A 2 -4.03 5.24 -5.25
N ARG A 3 -3.36 4.26 -5.87
CA ARG A 3 -3.58 3.92 -7.28
C ARG A 3 -4.82 3.07 -7.44
N VAL A 4 -5.50 3.24 -8.56
CA VAL A 4 -6.62 2.38 -8.95
C VAL A 4 -6.07 1.08 -9.52
N ILE A 5 -6.45 -0.05 -8.93
CA ILE A 5 -6.06 -1.39 -9.38
C ILE A 5 -7.19 -2.11 -10.11
N ARG A 6 -8.42 -1.58 -10.04
CA ARG A 6 -9.57 -2.05 -10.81
C ARG A 6 -10.44 -0.87 -11.24
N ALA A 7 -10.71 -0.76 -12.54
CA ALA A 7 -11.50 0.34 -13.07
C ALA A 7 -12.88 0.42 -12.41
N PHE A 8 -13.32 1.64 -12.10
CA PHE A 8 -14.62 1.88 -11.48
C PHE A 8 -15.15 3.27 -11.81
N LYS A 9 -16.47 3.43 -11.72
CA LYS A 9 -17.13 4.73 -11.78
C LYS A 9 -17.46 5.19 -10.38
N ASP A 10 -16.92 6.32 -9.96
CA ASP A 10 -17.28 6.89 -8.66
C ASP A 10 -18.74 7.36 -8.68
N LYS A 11 -19.51 6.94 -7.68
CA LYS A 11 -20.95 7.23 -7.63
C LYS A 11 -21.25 8.67 -7.19
N VAL A 12 -20.32 9.32 -6.49
CA VAL A 12 -20.41 10.68 -5.96
C VAL A 12 -19.99 11.68 -7.04
N THR A 13 -18.76 11.56 -7.54
CA THR A 13 -18.20 12.52 -8.51
C THR A 13 -18.56 12.21 -9.97
N LYS A 14 -19.08 11.00 -10.24
CA LYS A 14 -19.38 10.47 -11.58
C LYS A 14 -18.16 10.26 -12.48
N VAL A 15 -16.94 10.51 -11.96
CA VAL A 15 -15.67 10.27 -12.67
C VAL A 15 -15.46 8.76 -12.86
N VAL A 16 -14.99 8.38 -14.04
CA VAL A 16 -14.51 7.03 -14.32
C VAL A 16 -13.02 7.03 -14.08
N TYR A 17 -12.57 6.11 -13.24
CA TYR A 17 -11.15 5.86 -13.00
C TYR A 17 -10.77 4.54 -13.64
N GLU A 18 -9.69 4.57 -14.41
CA GLU A 18 -9.06 3.43 -15.06
C GLU A 18 -7.93 2.86 -14.20
N VAL A 19 -7.49 1.64 -14.50
CA VAL A 19 -6.36 1.02 -13.81
C VAL A 19 -5.10 1.87 -14.03
N GLY A 20 -4.41 2.20 -12.93
CA GLY A 20 -3.24 3.07 -12.91
C GLY A 20 -3.55 4.53 -12.55
N ASP A 21 -4.81 4.95 -12.58
CA ASP A 21 -5.19 6.31 -12.17
C ASP A 21 -4.92 6.56 -10.68
N ILE A 22 -4.73 7.83 -10.33
CA ILE A 22 -4.59 8.27 -8.94
C ILE A 22 -5.96 8.69 -8.43
N TYR A 23 -6.46 8.01 -7.39
CA TYR A 23 -7.73 8.36 -6.78
C TYR A 23 -7.56 9.42 -5.70
N SER A 24 -8.32 10.51 -5.81
CA SER A 24 -8.24 11.68 -4.92
C SER A 24 -9.53 11.96 -4.14
N GLY A 25 -10.47 11.01 -4.08
CA GLY A 25 -11.72 11.15 -3.33
C GLY A 25 -11.67 10.58 -1.91
N ASP A 26 -12.73 10.80 -1.13
CA ASP A 26 -12.73 10.48 0.32
C ASP A 26 -12.97 8.99 0.64
N ARG A 27 -13.40 8.20 -0.35
CA ARG A 27 -13.80 6.80 -0.18
C ARG A 27 -12.63 5.80 -0.19
N VAL A 28 -11.43 6.24 0.20
CA VAL A 28 -10.19 5.45 0.08
C VAL A 28 -10.31 4.11 0.82
N GLU A 29 -10.73 4.11 2.09
CA GLU A 29 -10.84 2.88 2.90
C GLU A 29 -11.82 1.88 2.28
N PHE A 30 -13.04 2.32 1.98
CA PHE A 30 -14.08 1.47 1.38
C PHE A 30 -13.64 0.85 0.04
N LEU A 31 -13.02 1.64 -0.83
CA LEU A 31 -12.59 1.17 -2.14
C LEU A 31 -11.32 0.30 -2.03
N THR A 32 -10.49 0.51 -1.01
CA THR A 32 -9.34 -0.35 -0.69
C THR A 32 -9.82 -1.73 -0.21
N GLU A 33 -10.73 -1.79 0.76
CA GLU A 33 -11.33 -3.04 1.25
C GLU A 33 -12.08 -3.79 0.15
N GLY A 34 -12.71 -3.06 -0.78
CA GLY A 34 -13.37 -3.62 -1.95
C GLY A 34 -12.44 -4.08 -3.08
N GLY A 35 -11.12 -4.00 -2.91
CA GLY A 35 -10.12 -4.40 -3.92
C GLY A 35 -10.14 -3.55 -5.19
N VAL A 36 -10.55 -2.27 -5.08
CA VAL A 36 -10.62 -1.30 -6.18
C VAL A 36 -9.39 -0.40 -6.20
N LEU A 37 -8.95 0.03 -5.01
CA LEU A 37 -7.74 0.82 -4.82
C LEU A 37 -6.63 -0.07 -4.27
N GLU A 38 -5.41 0.30 -4.63
CA GLU A 38 -4.21 -0.26 -4.03
C GLU A 38 -4.26 0.00 -2.52
N PRO A 39 -4.10 -1.04 -1.69
CA PRO A 39 -4.10 -0.85 -0.26
C PRO A 39 -2.96 0.08 0.13
N SER A 40 -3.29 1.19 0.79
CA SER A 40 -2.28 1.98 1.48
C SER A 40 -1.80 1.13 2.65
N VAL A 41 -0.76 0.33 2.41
CA VAL A 41 -0.06 -0.32 3.50
C VAL A 41 0.58 0.79 4.30
N ASP A 42 -0.07 1.17 5.40
CA ASP A 42 0.48 2.10 6.36
C ASP A 42 1.59 1.37 7.10
N PHE A 43 2.76 1.32 6.44
CA PHE A 43 3.89 0.54 6.91
C PHE A 43 4.26 0.94 8.35
N ASP A 44 4.05 2.21 8.74
CA ASP A 44 4.38 2.70 10.09
C ASP A 44 3.61 1.96 11.19
N LYS A 45 2.41 1.44 10.89
CA LYS A 45 1.58 0.65 11.81
C LYS A 45 1.97 -0.82 11.89
N LEU A 46 2.77 -1.34 10.96
CA LEU A 46 3.18 -2.73 10.96
C LEU A 46 4.05 -3.07 12.18
N LYS A 47 3.89 -4.28 12.70
CA LYS A 47 4.81 -4.84 13.71
C LYS A 47 6.13 -5.23 13.06
N VAL A 48 7.21 -5.33 13.85
CA VAL A 48 8.52 -5.77 13.36
C VAL A 48 8.43 -7.11 12.63
N SER A 49 7.64 -8.05 13.15
CA SER A 49 7.40 -9.35 12.53
C SER A 49 6.74 -9.23 11.16
N GLU A 50 5.75 -8.35 10.99
CA GLU A 50 5.06 -8.15 9.72
C GLU A 50 5.93 -7.45 8.68
N ILE A 51 6.79 -6.52 9.12
CA ILE A 51 7.78 -5.89 8.24
C ILE A 51 8.77 -6.96 7.72
N LYS A 52 9.27 -7.84 8.61
CA LYS A 52 10.16 -8.94 8.22
C LYS A 52 9.50 -9.90 7.24
N ILE A 53 8.27 -10.33 7.51
CA ILE A 53 7.49 -11.19 6.59
C ILE A 53 7.37 -10.54 5.22
N LYS A 54 7.02 -9.25 5.14
CA LYS A 54 6.94 -8.55 3.86
C LYS A 54 8.28 -8.44 3.13
N LEU A 55 9.38 -8.24 3.86
CA LEU A 55 10.72 -8.25 3.27
C LEU A 55 11.07 -9.63 2.72
N ASP A 56 10.73 -10.69 3.46
CA ASP A 56 10.92 -12.08 3.04
C ASP A 56 10.06 -12.44 1.81
N GLU A 57 8.77 -12.02 1.78
CA GLU A 57 7.87 -12.19 0.63
C GLU A 57 8.41 -11.51 -0.64
N LEU A 58 9.10 -10.38 -0.48
CA LEU A 58 9.76 -9.64 -1.55
C LEU A 58 11.18 -10.15 -1.86
N SER A 59 11.65 -11.20 -1.18
CA SER A 59 13.00 -11.75 -1.30
C SER A 59 14.10 -10.70 -1.07
N ILE A 60 13.87 -9.76 -0.14
CA ILE A 60 14.82 -8.70 0.21
C ILE A 60 15.68 -9.19 1.38
N GLU A 61 16.99 -9.25 1.18
CA GLU A 61 17.92 -9.48 2.28
C GLU A 61 17.96 -8.29 3.24
N TYR A 62 17.86 -8.57 4.54
CA TYR A 62 18.00 -7.58 5.60
C TYR A 62 18.80 -8.15 6.77
N ASP A 63 19.51 -7.29 7.50
CA ASP A 63 20.13 -7.71 8.76
C ASP A 63 19.05 -7.85 9.84
N ALA A 64 18.91 -9.06 10.40
CA ALA A 64 17.93 -9.38 11.43
C ALA A 64 18.06 -8.54 12.72
N LYS A 65 19.23 -7.91 12.93
CA LYS A 65 19.55 -7.00 14.05
C LYS A 65 19.12 -5.55 13.82
N LEU A 66 18.68 -5.19 12.61
CA LEU A 66 18.19 -3.85 12.31
C LEU A 66 17.01 -3.47 13.20
N LYS A 67 16.94 -2.19 13.55
CA LYS A 67 15.82 -1.66 14.34
C LYS A 67 14.56 -1.62 13.48
N LYS A 68 13.38 -1.61 14.12
CA LYS A 68 12.07 -1.47 13.45
C LYS A 68 12.08 -0.36 12.39
N SER A 69 12.60 0.82 12.74
CA SER A 69 12.66 1.98 11.85
C SER A 69 13.53 1.77 10.62
N GLU A 70 14.58 0.96 10.72
CA GLU A 70 15.49 0.66 9.59
C GLU A 70 14.88 -0.38 8.67
N LEU A 71 14.31 -1.46 9.22
CA LEU A 71 13.54 -2.45 8.45
C LEU A 71 12.38 -1.80 7.70
N LEU A 72 11.69 -0.87 8.37
CA LEU A 72 10.60 -0.10 7.78
C LEU A 72 11.08 0.78 6.61
N LYS A 73 12.21 1.47 6.78
CA LYS A 73 12.81 2.27 5.71
C LYS A 73 13.16 1.41 4.51
N LEU A 74 13.77 0.24 4.75
CA LEU A 74 14.11 -0.72 3.70
C LEU A 74 12.87 -1.12 2.91
N LEU A 75 11.80 -1.52 3.62
CA LEU A 75 10.53 -1.93 3.02
C LEU A 75 9.87 -0.80 2.20
N LYS A 76 9.87 0.43 2.73
CA LYS A 76 9.35 1.62 2.03
C LYS A 76 10.17 1.98 0.79
N GLN A 77 11.49 1.77 0.82
CA GLN A 77 12.38 2.05 -0.30
C GLN A 77 12.22 1.04 -1.45
N THR A 78 11.81 -0.19 -1.14
CA THR A 78 11.59 -1.21 -2.17
C THR A 78 10.22 -1.13 -2.83
N ILE A 79 9.19 -0.66 -2.10
CA ILE A 79 7.81 -0.59 -2.59
C ILE A 79 7.45 0.83 -3.08
N GLY A 80 8.17 1.86 -2.64
CA GLY A 80 8.00 3.25 -3.06
C GLY A 80 8.70 3.56 -4.38
#